data_AF-A0AAE0TIS5-F1
#
_entry.id   AF-A0AAE0TIS5-F1
#
_cell.length_a   1.000
_cell.length_b   1.000
_cell.length_c   1.000
_cell.angle_alpha   90.00
_cell.angle_beta   90.00
_cell.angle_gamma   90.00
#
_symmetry.space_group_name_H-M   'P 1'
#
loop_
_entity.id
_entity.type
_entity.pdbx_description
1 polymer ?
#
loop_
_entity_poly.entity_id
_entity_poly.type
_entity_poly.pdbx_seq_one_letter_code
_entity_poly.pdbx_strand_id
1 'polypeptide(L)'
;MEELAANPQNVIKLGNQLKTVSSDLKIPAIQDPWYTGITFLPGDRVMLADHDNKQCIVLSSSYQFITSYTLTVQPWNICVLNEKEVAVSFFGLNEIQILSVIVDVINSVSTIRTNCICDGITDAGKGQMIINDGAKGCWSLISSTGEVKASHQYDSDKSHYNYILSE
;
A
#
# COMPACT_ATOMS: atom_id res chain seq x y z
N MET A 1 -5.35 23.83 50.45
CA MET A 1 -4.36 23.12 49.63
C MET A 1 -4.45 21.66 50.03
N GLU A 2 -5.28 20.91 49.32
CA GLU A 2 -5.35 19.46 49.41
C GLU A 2 -4.96 18.93 48.04
N GLU A 3 -3.88 18.15 48.04
CA GLU A 3 -3.35 17.44 46.89
C GLU A 3 -4.28 16.25 46.63
N LEU A 4 -5.09 16.33 45.57
CA LEU A 4 -5.91 15.23 45.09
C LEU A 4 -4.98 14.15 44.52
N ALA A 5 -4.67 13.16 45.35
CA ALA A 5 -3.98 11.94 44.94
C ALA A 5 -4.76 11.27 43.79
N ALA A 6 -4.07 11.06 42.67
CA ALA A 6 -4.61 10.38 41.50
C ALA A 6 -5.05 8.94 41.88
N ASN A 7 -6.33 8.64 41.63
CA ASN A 7 -6.90 7.30 41.77
C ASN A 7 -6.29 6.36 40.71
N PRO A 8 -5.61 5.25 41.09
CA PRO A 8 -4.87 4.42 40.15
C PRO A 8 -5.74 3.42 39.35
N GLN A 9 -7.04 3.67 39.15
CA GLN A 9 -7.91 2.74 38.42
C GLN A 9 -8.09 3.00 36.91
N ASN A 10 -7.39 3.97 36.32
CA ASN A 10 -7.34 4.10 34.85
C ASN A 10 -6.21 3.28 34.22
N VAL A 11 -6.04 2.03 34.65
CA VAL A 11 -5.26 1.05 33.89
C VAL A 11 -6.14 0.55 32.75
N ILE A 12 -5.99 1.13 31.57
CA ILE A 12 -6.49 0.54 30.33
C ILE A 12 -5.73 -0.78 30.15
N LYS A 13 -6.32 -1.90 30.58
CA LYS A 13 -5.88 -3.22 30.18
C LYS A 13 -6.12 -3.33 28.67
N LEU A 14 -5.09 -3.09 27.87
CA LEU A 14 -5.01 -3.57 26.49
C LEU A 14 -4.94 -5.09 26.56
N GLY A 15 -6.10 -5.73 26.72
CA GLY A 15 -6.28 -7.17 26.60
C GLY A 15 -6.20 -7.60 25.15
N ASN A 16 -5.08 -7.35 24.48
CA ASN A 16 -4.87 -7.81 23.11
C ASN A 16 -4.28 -9.21 23.15
N GLN A 17 -5.11 -10.22 23.42
CA GLN A 17 -4.75 -11.55 22.95
C GLN A 17 -5.00 -11.58 21.44
N LEU A 18 -3.92 -11.74 20.67
CA LEU A 18 -3.99 -12.10 19.27
C LEU A 18 -4.81 -13.38 19.17
N LYS A 19 -6.04 -13.27 18.68
CA LYS A 19 -6.88 -14.45 18.42
C LYS A 19 -6.48 -14.99 17.07
N THR A 20 -5.92 -16.20 17.04
CA THR A 20 -5.74 -16.94 15.78
C THR A 20 -7.12 -17.17 15.17
N VAL A 21 -7.43 -16.47 14.08
CA VAL A 21 -8.69 -16.63 13.35
C VAL A 21 -8.48 -17.74 12.34
N SER A 22 -8.78 -18.98 12.76
CA SER A 22 -8.83 -20.19 11.92
C SER A 22 -7.48 -20.69 11.36
N SER A 23 -7.19 -21.99 11.55
CA SER A 23 -6.12 -22.72 10.85
C SER A 23 -6.43 -23.03 9.38
N ASP A 24 -7.66 -22.73 8.95
CA ASP A 24 -8.22 -23.25 7.69
C ASP A 24 -8.47 -22.15 6.65
N LEU A 25 -7.84 -20.98 6.79
CA LEU A 25 -7.91 -19.94 5.78
C LEU A 25 -7.27 -20.45 4.47
N LYS A 26 -8.09 -20.86 3.52
CA LYS A 26 -7.66 -21.34 2.20
C LYS A 26 -7.63 -20.17 1.22
N ILE A 27 -6.52 -19.43 1.23
CA ILE A 27 -6.21 -18.53 0.11
C ILE A 27 -5.62 -19.39 -1.01
N PRO A 28 -6.12 -19.29 -2.25
CA PRO A 28 -5.48 -19.92 -3.39
C PRO A 28 -4.04 -19.40 -3.51
N ALA A 29 -3.06 -20.28 -3.33
CA ALA A 29 -1.64 -19.97 -3.44
C ALA A 29 -0.96 -21.05 -4.28
N ILE A 30 -0.01 -20.63 -5.11
CA ILE A 30 0.86 -21.49 -5.91
C ILE A 30 2.05 -21.96 -5.06
N GLN A 31 2.53 -21.10 -4.16
CA GLN A 31 3.65 -21.31 -3.25
C GLN A 31 3.44 -20.58 -1.91
N ASP A 32 4.37 -20.76 -0.97
CA ASP A 32 4.36 -20.04 0.31
C ASP A 32 4.27 -18.52 0.07
N PRO A 33 3.31 -17.83 0.70
CA PRO A 33 3.08 -16.42 0.42
C PRO A 33 4.14 -15.54 1.05
N TRP A 34 4.51 -14.48 0.33
CA TRP A 34 5.25 -13.35 0.89
C TRP A 34 4.39 -12.08 0.73
N TYR A 35 3.68 -11.73 1.80
CA TYR A 35 2.84 -10.54 1.80
C TYR A 35 3.68 -9.28 2.05
N THR A 36 3.91 -8.49 1.02
CA THR A 36 4.79 -7.30 1.06
C THR A 36 4.01 -5.99 1.22
N GLY A 37 2.71 -6.00 0.91
CA GLY A 37 1.85 -4.82 1.00
C GLY A 37 0.47 -5.17 1.57
N ILE A 38 -0.09 -4.24 2.33
CA ILE A 38 -1.43 -4.33 2.92
C ILE A 38 -2.12 -2.96 2.82
N THR A 39 -3.41 -2.96 2.48
CA THR A 39 -4.25 -1.76 2.54
C THR A 39 -5.68 -2.10 2.97
N PHE A 40 -6.39 -1.11 3.48
CA PHE A 40 -7.79 -1.23 3.92
C PHE A 40 -8.71 -0.65 2.86
N LEU A 41 -9.52 -1.51 2.26
CA LEU A 41 -10.56 -1.12 1.31
C LEU A 41 -11.79 -0.61 2.08
N PRO A 42 -12.64 0.20 1.42
CA PRO A 42 -13.95 0.54 1.98
C PRO A 42 -14.77 -0.70 2.36
N GLY A 43 -15.54 -0.58 3.45
CA GLY A 43 -16.37 -1.65 3.99
C GLY A 43 -15.60 -2.68 4.83
N ASP A 44 -14.54 -2.24 5.53
CA ASP A 44 -13.72 -3.05 6.45
C ASP A 44 -13.03 -4.27 5.80
N ARG A 45 -12.80 -4.21 4.49
CA ARG A 45 -12.09 -5.26 3.76
C ARG A 45 -10.61 -4.94 3.71
N VAL A 46 -9.80 -5.97 3.56
CA VAL A 46 -8.34 -5.84 3.47
C VAL A 46 -7.90 -6.34 2.11
N MET A 47 -6.98 -5.63 1.47
CA MET A 47 -6.28 -6.14 0.30
C MET A 47 -4.82 -6.37 0.65
N LEU A 48 -4.26 -7.47 0.14
CA LEU A 48 -2.87 -7.89 0.34
C LEU A 48 -2.18 -7.99 -1.02
N ALA A 49 -0.90 -7.61 -1.07
CA ALA A 49 0.00 -7.94 -2.16
C ALA A 49 0.79 -9.18 -1.78
N ASP A 50 0.57 -10.27 -2.51
CA ASP A 50 1.29 -11.52 -2.39
C ASP A 50 2.37 -11.56 -3.48
N HIS A 51 3.57 -11.16 -3.09
CA HIS A 51 4.71 -10.97 -3.97
C HIS A 51 5.02 -12.25 -4.76
N ASP A 52 5.19 -13.33 -4.01
CA ASP A 52 5.67 -14.61 -4.51
C ASP A 52 4.64 -15.34 -5.38
N ASN A 53 3.35 -15.20 -5.05
CA ASN A 53 2.26 -15.73 -5.88
C ASN A 53 1.79 -14.76 -6.98
N LYS A 54 2.43 -13.59 -7.13
CA LYS A 54 2.09 -12.57 -8.12
C LYS A 54 0.60 -12.24 -8.13
N GLN A 55 0.02 -12.00 -6.96
CA GLN A 55 -1.41 -11.72 -6.88
C GLN A 55 -1.73 -10.65 -5.85
N CYS A 56 -2.84 -9.97 -6.07
CA CYS A 56 -3.50 -9.23 -5.00
C CYS A 56 -4.71 -10.02 -4.50
N ILE A 57 -4.88 -10.09 -3.18
CA ILE A 57 -5.93 -10.85 -2.53
C ILE A 57 -6.81 -9.90 -1.74
N VAL A 58 -8.12 -10.08 -1.79
CA VAL A 58 -9.07 -9.37 -0.93
C VAL A 58 -9.62 -10.32 0.12
N LEU A 59 -9.59 -9.85 1.36
CA LEU A 59 -10.13 -10.51 2.53
C LEU A 59 -11.28 -9.70 3.13
N SER A 60 -12.22 -10.38 3.76
CA SER A 60 -13.26 -9.76 4.59
C SER A 60 -12.67 -9.15 5.86
N SER A 61 -13.50 -8.41 6.61
CA SER A 61 -13.17 -7.91 7.96
C SER A 61 -12.90 -9.03 8.98
N SER A 62 -13.36 -10.24 8.70
CA SER A 62 -13.07 -11.46 9.46
C SER A 62 -11.91 -12.28 8.87
N TYR A 63 -11.12 -11.66 7.99
CA TYR A 63 -9.97 -12.24 7.31
C TYR A 63 -10.29 -13.49 6.47
N GLN A 64 -11.53 -13.61 5.97
CA GLN A 64 -11.92 -14.68 5.05
C GLN A 64 -11.58 -14.29 3.62
N PHE A 65 -11.10 -15.24 2.81
CA PHE A 65 -10.85 -15.03 1.39
C PHE A 65 -12.13 -14.62 0.66
N ILE A 66 -12.05 -13.55 -0.14
CA ILE A 66 -13.15 -13.08 -1.00
C ILE A 66 -12.81 -13.33 -2.47
N THR A 67 -11.70 -12.75 -2.94
CA THR A 67 -11.30 -12.78 -4.35
C THR A 67 -9.80 -12.54 -4.49
N SER A 68 -9.24 -12.83 -5.66
CA SER A 68 -7.88 -12.46 -6.01
C SER A 68 -7.74 -12.04 -7.47
N TYR A 69 -6.65 -11.36 -7.77
CA TYR A 69 -6.26 -10.94 -9.10
C TYR A 69 -4.80 -11.30 -9.34
N THR A 70 -4.55 -12.09 -10.38
CA THR A 70 -3.19 -12.44 -10.78
C THR A 70 -2.58 -11.31 -11.60
N LEU A 71 -1.42 -10.86 -11.16
CA LEU A 71 -0.56 -9.90 -11.82
C LEU A 71 0.46 -10.64 -12.70
N THR A 72 0.98 -9.94 -13.70
CA THR A 72 2.07 -10.46 -14.56
C THR A 72 3.42 -10.41 -13.85
N VAL A 73 3.57 -9.51 -12.87
CA VAL A 73 4.80 -9.26 -12.10
C VAL A 73 4.50 -9.28 -10.60
N GLN A 74 5.54 -9.46 -9.78
CA GLN A 74 5.48 -9.57 -8.33
C GLN A 74 5.10 -8.23 -7.70
N PRO A 75 3.93 -8.11 -7.05
CA PRO A 75 3.55 -6.88 -6.38
C PRO A 75 4.43 -6.64 -5.17
N TRP A 76 4.63 -5.37 -4.82
CA TRP A 76 5.48 -4.97 -3.71
C TRP A 76 4.70 -4.19 -2.65
N ASN A 77 4.23 -2.99 -2.96
CA ASN A 77 3.41 -2.16 -2.06
C ASN A 77 2.05 -1.83 -2.70
N ILE A 78 1.03 -1.59 -1.88
CA ILE A 78 -0.33 -1.27 -2.31
C ILE A 78 -0.91 -0.10 -1.50
N CYS A 79 -1.70 0.74 -2.16
CA CYS A 79 -2.42 1.83 -1.49
C CYS A 79 -3.82 2.00 -2.09
N VAL A 80 -4.79 2.34 -1.25
CA VAL A 80 -6.11 2.79 -1.73
C VAL A 80 -6.00 4.23 -2.22
N LEU A 81 -6.56 4.52 -3.39
CA LEU A 81 -6.60 5.88 -3.96
C LEU A 81 -7.96 6.53 -3.75
N ASN A 82 -9.02 5.74 -3.80
CA ASN A 82 -10.39 6.17 -3.59
C ASN A 82 -11.29 4.96 -3.31
N GLU A 83 -12.60 5.18 -3.24
CA GLU A 83 -13.61 4.17 -2.94
C GLU A 83 -13.57 2.90 -3.81
N LYS A 84 -12.96 2.97 -4.99
CA LYS A 84 -12.98 1.88 -5.97
C LYS A 84 -11.60 1.51 -6.51
N GLU A 85 -10.57 2.30 -6.27
CA GLU A 85 -9.28 2.11 -6.92
C GLU A 85 -8.16 1.94 -5.91
N VAL A 86 -7.27 1.01 -6.24
CA VAL A 86 -6.01 0.79 -5.54
C VAL A 86 -4.86 0.90 -6.53
N ALA A 87 -3.74 1.42 -6.05
CA ALA A 87 -2.48 1.42 -6.76
C ALA A 87 -1.61 0.28 -6.23
N VAL A 88 -0.94 -0.42 -7.14
CA VAL A 88 -0.01 -1.51 -6.86
C VAL A 88 1.34 -1.14 -7.47
N SER A 89 2.38 -1.19 -6.67
CA SER A 89 3.77 -1.02 -7.09
C SER A 89 4.47 -2.36 -7.22
N PHE A 90 5.61 -2.38 -7.90
CA PHE A 90 6.37 -3.60 -8.17
C PHE A 90 7.84 -3.39 -7.85
N PHE A 91 8.46 -4.38 -7.23
CA PHE A 91 9.83 -4.29 -6.76
C PHE A 91 10.79 -4.03 -7.93
N GLY A 92 11.56 -2.95 -7.83
CA GLY A 92 12.57 -2.62 -8.84
C GLY A 92 12.02 -2.20 -10.21
N LEU A 93 10.71 -1.93 -10.34
CA LEU A 93 10.11 -1.45 -11.59
C LEU A 93 9.68 0.01 -11.52
N ASN A 94 9.68 0.63 -12.70
CA ASN A 94 9.26 2.02 -12.90
C ASN A 94 7.79 2.09 -13.35
N GLU A 95 6.93 1.31 -12.70
CA GLU A 95 5.51 1.25 -13.04
C GLU A 95 4.62 1.04 -11.82
N ILE A 96 3.39 1.50 -11.95
CA ILE A 96 2.30 1.34 -10.99
C ILE A 96 1.10 0.81 -11.74
N GLN A 97 0.52 -0.28 -11.25
CA GLN A 97 -0.73 -0.82 -11.76
C GLN A 97 -1.91 -0.26 -10.96
N ILE A 98 -2.85 0.38 -11.64
CA ILE A 98 -4.14 0.75 -11.05
C ILE A 98 -5.11 -0.41 -11.23
N LEU A 99 -5.69 -0.84 -10.12
CA LEU A 99 -6.74 -1.85 -10.09
C LEU A 99 -8.03 -1.21 -9.56
N SER A 100 -9.15 -1.59 -10.16
CA SER A 100 -10.47 -1.34 -9.60
C SER A 100 -10.90 -2.52 -8.75
N VAL A 101 -11.51 -2.24 -7.60
CA VAL A 101 -12.10 -3.24 -6.70
C VAL A 101 -13.56 -2.85 -6.45
N ILE A 102 -14.46 -3.49 -7.17
CA ILE A 102 -15.90 -3.19 -7.11
C ILE A 102 -16.63 -4.46 -6.69
N VAL A 103 -17.31 -4.38 -5.54
CA VAL A 103 -17.83 -5.57 -4.86
C VAL A 103 -16.67 -6.56 -4.71
N ASP A 104 -16.76 -7.75 -5.26
CA ASP A 104 -15.77 -8.82 -5.07
C ASP A 104 -15.01 -9.13 -6.37
N VAL A 105 -14.95 -8.15 -7.28
CA VAL A 105 -14.26 -8.25 -8.56
C VAL A 105 -13.13 -7.24 -8.62
N ILE A 106 -11.95 -7.72 -8.99
CA ILE A 106 -10.76 -6.90 -9.21
C ILE A 106 -10.50 -6.85 -10.72
N ASN A 107 -10.36 -5.65 -11.29
CA ASN A 107 -9.97 -5.48 -12.70
C ASN A 107 -8.80 -4.52 -12.82
N SER A 108 -7.88 -4.79 -13.75
CA SER A 108 -6.89 -3.80 -14.17
C SER A 108 -7.57 -2.64 -14.89
N VAL A 109 -7.19 -1.41 -14.50
CA VAL A 109 -7.72 -0.17 -15.08
C VAL A 109 -6.68 0.47 -16.01
N SER A 110 -5.48 0.71 -15.48
CA SER A 110 -4.41 1.39 -16.21
C SER A 110 -3.06 1.09 -15.59
N THR A 111 -2.00 1.39 -16.34
CA THR A 111 -0.61 1.35 -15.85
C THR A 111 -0.02 2.74 -15.96
N ILE A 112 0.55 3.24 -14.88
CA ILE A 112 1.29 4.49 -14.82
C ILE A 112 2.77 4.17 -14.92
N ARG A 113 3.48 4.76 -15.87
CA ARG A 113 4.93 4.68 -15.93
C ARG A 113 5.54 5.84 -15.16
N THR A 114 6.53 5.53 -14.33
CA THR A 114 7.26 6.49 -13.53
C THR A 114 8.66 6.67 -14.10
N ASN A 115 9.33 7.75 -13.71
CA ASN A 115 10.73 8.00 -14.07
C ASN A 115 11.73 7.36 -13.08
N CYS A 116 11.23 6.83 -11.97
CA CYS A 116 12.00 6.18 -10.90
C CYS A 116 11.37 4.83 -10.54
N ILE A 117 12.13 3.98 -9.86
CA ILE A 117 11.61 2.75 -9.26
C ILE A 117 10.52 3.12 -8.24
N CYS A 118 9.46 2.31 -8.15
CA CYS A 118 8.40 2.49 -7.18
C CYS A 118 8.41 1.31 -6.19
N ASP A 119 9.15 1.45 -5.08
CA ASP A 119 9.20 0.42 -4.03
C ASP A 119 8.21 0.71 -2.89
N GLY A 120 7.50 1.82 -2.96
CA GLY A 120 6.49 2.16 -1.97
C GLY A 120 5.64 3.29 -2.48
N ILE A 121 4.38 3.22 -2.07
CA ILE A 121 3.32 4.05 -2.60
C ILE A 121 2.36 4.39 -1.47
N THR A 122 1.94 5.64 -1.42
CA THR A 122 0.90 6.09 -0.49
C THR A 122 0.05 7.17 -1.13
N ASP A 123 -1.22 7.24 -0.74
CA ASP A 123 -2.15 8.28 -1.19
C ASP A 123 -1.75 9.62 -0.56
N ALA A 124 -1.71 10.64 -1.40
CA ALA A 124 -1.48 12.03 -0.99
C ALA A 124 -2.78 12.84 -0.98
N GLY A 125 -3.92 12.20 -1.29
CA GLY A 125 -5.21 12.83 -1.48
C GLY A 125 -5.31 13.56 -2.81
N LYS A 126 -6.52 14.01 -3.14
CA LYS A 126 -6.81 14.78 -4.38
C LYS A 126 -6.38 14.08 -5.68
N GLY A 127 -6.38 12.74 -5.69
CA GLY A 127 -5.96 11.94 -6.85
C GLY A 127 -4.45 11.97 -7.09
N GLN A 128 -3.66 12.14 -6.02
CA GLN A 128 -2.20 12.15 -6.08
C GLN A 128 -1.62 11.03 -5.21
N MET A 129 -0.41 10.60 -5.56
CA MET A 129 0.32 9.56 -4.84
C MET A 129 1.74 10.03 -4.56
N ILE A 130 2.27 9.69 -3.40
CA ILE A 130 3.71 9.75 -3.16
C ILE A 130 4.28 8.38 -3.46
N ILE A 131 5.31 8.34 -4.29
CA ILE A 131 6.12 7.16 -4.56
C ILE A 131 7.53 7.36 -4.02
N ASN A 132 8.14 6.33 -3.45
CA ASN A 132 9.55 6.37 -3.13
C ASN A 132 10.36 5.62 -4.19
N ASP A 133 11.46 6.26 -4.58
CA ASP A 133 12.54 5.59 -5.28
C ASP A 133 13.31 4.80 -4.23
N GLY A 134 13.35 3.47 -4.37
CA GLY A 134 14.01 2.56 -3.44
C GLY A 134 15.47 2.90 -3.14
N ALA A 135 16.07 3.80 -3.93
CA ALA A 135 17.41 4.32 -3.71
C ALA A 135 17.41 5.71 -3.04
N LYS A 136 18.27 5.85 -2.00
CA LYS A 136 18.73 7.12 -1.42
C LYS A 136 17.66 8.03 -0.79
N GLY A 137 16.47 7.52 -0.46
CA GLY A 137 15.44 8.30 0.23
C GLY A 137 14.74 9.34 -0.66
N CYS A 138 14.81 9.16 -1.98
CA CYS A 138 14.13 10.01 -2.94
C CYS A 138 12.64 9.68 -3.02
N TRP A 139 11.82 10.66 -3.36
CA TRP A 139 10.38 10.48 -3.53
C TRP A 139 9.82 11.40 -4.61
N SER A 140 8.69 11.02 -5.20
CA SER A 140 7.95 11.86 -6.15
C SER A 140 6.47 11.90 -5.79
N LEU A 141 5.89 13.09 -5.81
CA LEU A 141 4.44 13.30 -5.82
C LEU A 141 3.96 13.23 -7.27
N ILE A 142 3.10 12.28 -7.59
CA ILE A 142 2.59 12.05 -8.94
C ILE A 142 1.06 12.14 -8.96
N SER A 143 0.47 12.55 -10.08
CA SER A 143 -0.97 12.45 -10.29
C SER A 143 -1.39 11.01 -10.60
N SER A 144 -2.69 10.73 -10.55
CA SER A 144 -3.30 9.47 -11.03
C SER A 144 -3.10 9.22 -12.53
N THR A 145 -2.61 10.21 -13.29
CA THR A 145 -2.25 10.06 -14.71
C THR A 145 -0.74 9.90 -14.93
N GLY A 146 0.07 9.94 -13.87
CA GLY A 146 1.53 9.78 -13.93
C GLY A 146 2.32 11.08 -14.07
N GLU A 147 1.68 12.23 -13.98
CA GLU A 147 2.37 13.51 -14.03
C GLU A 147 3.10 13.79 -12.72
N VAL A 148 4.41 14.01 -12.76
CA VAL A 148 5.21 14.37 -11.58
C VAL A 148 4.93 15.83 -11.21
N LYS A 149 4.41 16.05 -10.01
CA LYS A 149 4.08 17.38 -9.45
C LYS A 149 5.19 17.96 -8.59
N ALA A 150 5.84 17.08 -7.83
CA ALA A 150 6.99 17.44 -7.02
C ALA A 150 7.90 16.23 -6.89
N SER A 151 9.18 16.45 -6.66
CA SER A 151 10.08 15.35 -6.30
C SER A 151 11.24 15.82 -5.43
N HIS A 152 11.67 14.91 -4.57
CA HIS A 152 12.90 15.00 -3.81
C HIS A 152 13.90 14.02 -4.40
N GLN A 153 15.00 14.53 -4.94
CA GLN A 153 15.97 13.74 -5.69
C GLN A 153 17.38 13.97 -5.18
N TYR A 154 18.22 12.94 -5.20
CA TYR A 154 19.64 13.04 -4.86
C TYR A 154 20.46 13.42 -6.10
N ASP A 155 21.11 14.57 -6.05
CA ASP A 155 22.07 15.02 -7.06
C ASP A 155 23.44 14.43 -6.72
N SER A 156 23.87 13.45 -7.53
CA SER A 156 25.16 12.78 -7.34
C SER A 156 26.35 13.69 -7.59
N ASP A 157 26.20 14.68 -8.48
CA ASP A 157 27.29 15.54 -8.92
C ASP A 157 27.61 16.56 -7.84
N LYS A 158 26.59 17.03 -7.13
CA LYS A 158 26.72 18.02 -6.06
C LYS A 158 26.60 17.44 -4.65
N SER A 159 26.38 16.14 -4.53
CA SER A 159 26.23 15.40 -3.27
C SER A 159 25.22 16.03 -2.30
N HIS A 160 24.07 16.45 -2.82
CA HIS A 160 22.97 16.99 -2.02
C HIS A 160 21.61 16.61 -2.59
N TYR A 161 20.56 16.91 -1.84
CA TYR A 161 19.19 16.69 -2.28
C TYR A 161 18.57 17.94 -2.88
N ASN A 162 17.86 17.76 -3.99
CA ASN A 162 17.08 18.80 -4.65
C ASN A 162 15.60 18.59 -4.40
N TYR A 163 14.87 19.70 -4.30
CA TYR A 163 13.42 19.72 -4.36
C TYR A 163 13.00 20.35 -5.68
N ILE A 164 12.26 19.60 -6.49
CA ILE A 164 11.82 20.01 -7.83
C ILE A 164 10.31 20.11 -7.80
N LEU A 165 9.78 21.27 -8.18
CA LEU A 165 8.35 21.49 -8.42
C LEU A 165 8.14 21.53 -9.94
N SER A 166 7.12 20.84 -10.43
CA SER A 166 6.66 21.05 -11.81
C SER A 166 5.82 22.33 -11.86
N GLU A 167 6.06 23.18 -12.85
CA GLU A 167 5.18 24.31 -13.17
C GLU A 167 3.81 23.86 -13.69
#